data_AF-A0A2M7R419-F1
#
_entry.id   AF-A0A2M7R419-F1
#
_cell.length_a   1.000
_cell.length_b   1.000
_cell.length_c   1.000
_cell.angle_alpha   90.00
_cell.angle_beta   90.00
_cell.angle_gamma   90.00
#
_symmetry.space_group_name_H-M   'P 1'
#
loop_
_entity.id
_entity.type
_entity.pdbx_description
1 polymer ?
#
loop_
_entity_poly.entity_id
_entity_poly.type
_entity_poly.pdbx_seq_one_letter_code
_entity_poly.pdbx_strand_id
1 'polypeptide(L)'
;MRVQELKLIVIGLILISCMSCVTMGNIFSDDDVKKIKPGMLEEEVIAILKAEPNSRSEYPNGTYLLQWMYSYGTPVSGGGRHIAILFGPERRVIKITHQFKTGPEPLIK
;
A
#
# COMPACT_ATOMS: atom_id res chain seq x y z
N MET A 1 -39.74 -4.36 29.03
CA MET A 1 -38.31 -4.02 28.81
C MET A 1 -38.09 -2.59 29.33
N ARG A 2 -37.20 -2.36 30.30
CA ARG A 2 -37.02 -1.04 30.95
C ARG A 2 -36.17 -0.11 30.07
N VAL A 3 -36.50 1.19 30.02
CA VAL A 3 -35.80 2.23 29.23
C VAL A 3 -34.29 2.28 29.52
N GLN A 4 -33.88 1.87 30.73
CA GLN A 4 -32.49 1.81 31.18
C GLN A 4 -31.69 0.71 30.46
N GLU A 5 -32.30 -0.45 30.21
CA GLU A 5 -31.71 -1.57 29.45
C GLU A 5 -31.52 -1.22 27.97
N LEU A 6 -32.49 -0.48 27.40
CA LEU A 6 -32.43 -0.02 26.01
C LEU A 6 -31.27 0.97 25.78
N LYS A 7 -31.01 1.87 26.73
CA LYS A 7 -29.88 2.81 26.64
C LYS A 7 -28.52 2.11 26.69
N LEU A 8 -28.36 1.11 27.55
CA LEU A 8 -27.14 0.29 27.66
C LEU A 8 -26.87 -0.50 26.38
N ILE A 9 -27.91 -1.08 25.78
CA ILE A 9 -27.80 -1.80 24.50
C ILE A 9 -27.41 -0.85 23.36
N VAL A 10 -28.02 0.34 23.29
CA VAL A 10 -27.72 1.32 22.23
C VAL A 10 -26.28 1.86 22.34
N ILE A 11 -25.79 2.12 23.56
CA ILE A 11 -24.40 2.56 23.78
C ILE A 11 -23.41 1.42 23.43
N GLY A 12 -23.73 0.18 23.80
CA GLY A 12 -22.92 -0.99 23.44
C GLY A 12 -22.84 -1.21 21.92
N LEU A 13 -23.94 -1.00 21.19
CA LEU A 13 -23.99 -1.18 19.74
C LEU A 13 -23.15 -0.12 19.00
N ILE A 14 -23.13 1.13 19.49
CA ILE A 14 -22.34 2.23 18.89
C ILE A 14 -20.83 2.01 19.06
N LEU A 15 -20.39 1.40 20.17
CA LEU A 15 -18.98 1.14 20.42
C LEU A 15 -18.40 0.03 19.52
N ILE A 16 -19.22 -0.91 19.03
CA ILE A 16 -18.79 -2.01 18.16
C ILE A 16 -18.61 -1.55 16.71
N SER A 17 -19.32 -0.51 16.27
CA SER A 17 -19.24 0.03 14.90
C SER A 17 -17.91 0.73 14.54
N CYS A 18 -17.00 0.95 15.49
CA CYS A 18 -15.69 1.58 15.23
C CYS A 18 -14.56 0.58 14.91
N MET A 19 -14.85 -0.71 14.77
CA MET A 19 -13.87 -1.72 14.32
C MET A 19 -13.73 -1.75 12.79
N SER A 20 -13.57 -0.59 12.15
CA SER A 20 -13.27 -0.52 10.72
C SER A 20 -11.80 -0.87 10.47
N CYS A 21 -11.55 -2.05 9.92
CA CYS A 21 -10.27 -2.33 9.29
C CYS A 21 -10.13 -1.43 8.06
N VAL A 22 -9.02 -0.70 7.98
CA VAL A 22 -8.69 0.11 6.81
C VAL A 22 -7.58 -0.55 6.02
N THR A 23 -7.74 -0.59 4.71
CA THR A 23 -6.73 -1.07 3.76
C THR A 23 -6.61 -0.04 2.65
N MET A 24 -5.39 0.32 2.29
CA MET A 24 -5.11 1.28 1.23
C MET A 24 -4.01 0.71 0.31
N GLY A 25 -4.23 0.83 -1.00
CA GLY A 25 -3.27 0.40 -2.02
C GLY A 25 -3.28 -1.10 -2.28
N ASN A 26 -2.34 -1.54 -3.14
CA ASN A 26 -2.20 -2.93 -3.54
C ASN A 26 -0.99 -3.56 -2.84
N ILE A 27 -1.16 -4.79 -2.37
CA ILE A 27 -0.08 -5.57 -1.79
C ILE A 27 0.86 -6.11 -2.88
N PHE A 28 2.15 -6.17 -2.58
CA PHE A 28 3.18 -6.79 -3.42
C PHE A 28 4.22 -7.47 -2.54
N SER A 29 4.85 -8.53 -3.04
CA SER A 29 5.78 -9.35 -2.26
C SER A 29 7.23 -8.89 -2.36
N ASP A 30 8.10 -9.35 -1.45
CA ASP A 30 9.54 -9.17 -1.56
C ASP A 30 10.11 -9.81 -2.83
N ASP A 31 9.52 -10.92 -3.27
CA ASP A 31 9.97 -11.62 -4.48
C ASP A 31 9.59 -10.87 -5.76
N ASP A 32 8.49 -10.13 -5.76
CA ASP A 32 8.14 -9.25 -6.88
C ASP A 32 9.12 -8.07 -6.98
N VAL A 33 9.47 -7.46 -5.84
CA VAL A 33 10.45 -6.36 -5.82
C VAL A 33 11.83 -6.82 -6.32
N LYS A 34 12.28 -8.02 -5.95
CA LYS A 34 13.56 -8.58 -6.41
C LYS A 34 13.63 -8.82 -7.93
N LYS A 35 12.47 -8.96 -8.60
CA LYS A 35 12.43 -9.12 -10.06
C LYS A 35 12.71 -7.80 -10.77
N ILE A 36 12.54 -6.65 -10.12
CA ILE A 36 12.72 -5.33 -10.72
C ILE A 36 14.21 -5.02 -10.87
N LYS A 37 14.60 -4.61 -12.08
CA LYS A 37 15.99 -4.28 -12.43
C LYS A 37 16.05 -2.98 -13.24
N PRO A 38 17.18 -2.25 -13.19
CA PRO A 38 17.41 -1.13 -14.10
C PRO A 38 17.22 -1.53 -15.57
N GLY A 39 16.63 -0.64 -16.35
CA GLY A 39 16.34 -0.82 -17.77
C GLY A 39 14.95 -1.38 -18.09
N MET A 40 14.23 -1.97 -17.14
CA MET A 40 12.84 -2.43 -17.35
C MET A 40 11.90 -1.29 -17.71
N LEU A 41 10.92 -1.55 -18.56
CA LEU A 41 9.85 -0.63 -18.86
C LEU A 41 8.90 -0.49 -17.66
N GLU A 42 8.29 0.68 -17.54
CA GLU A 42 7.24 0.96 -16.55
C GLU A 42 6.13 -0.10 -16.54
N GLU A 43 5.68 -0.53 -17.71
CA GLU A 43 4.60 -1.52 -17.87
C GLU A 43 5.01 -2.91 -17.37
N GLU A 44 6.29 -3.29 -17.52
CA GLU A 44 6.83 -4.54 -16.97
C GLU A 44 6.84 -4.49 -15.43
N VAL A 45 7.19 -3.34 -14.85
CA VAL A 45 7.17 -3.14 -13.40
C VAL A 45 5.74 -3.21 -12.85
N ILE A 46 4.79 -2.57 -13.52
CA ILE A 46 3.36 -2.63 -13.15
C ILE A 46 2.85 -4.06 -13.20
N ALA A 47 3.23 -4.84 -14.22
CA ALA A 47 2.88 -6.25 -14.33
C ALA A 47 3.49 -7.12 -13.22
N ILE A 48 4.77 -6.86 -12.86
CA ILE A 48 5.46 -7.55 -11.74
C ILE A 48 4.79 -7.24 -10.40
N LEU A 49 4.50 -5.97 -10.13
CA LEU A 49 3.87 -5.53 -8.89
C LEU A 49 2.36 -5.78 -8.85
N LYS A 50 1.77 -6.18 -10.00
CA LYS A 50 0.34 -6.44 -10.20
C LYS A 50 -0.54 -5.27 -9.75
N ALA A 51 -0.03 -4.04 -9.92
CA ALA A 51 -0.63 -2.85 -9.38
C ALA A 51 -0.16 -1.59 -10.11
N GLU A 52 -1.07 -0.65 -10.29
CA GLU A 52 -0.72 0.73 -10.67
C GLU A 52 -0.09 1.49 -9.49
N PRO A 53 0.80 2.47 -9.75
CA PRO A 53 1.39 3.29 -8.71
C PRO A 53 0.33 4.18 -8.04
N ASN A 54 0.46 4.39 -6.75
CA ASN A 54 -0.41 5.28 -5.97
C ASN A 54 -0.05 6.75 -6.13
N SER A 55 1.18 7.05 -6.55
CA SER A 55 1.68 8.41 -6.72
C SER A 55 2.70 8.47 -7.85
N ARG A 56 2.66 9.59 -8.58
CA ARG A 56 3.62 9.98 -9.63
C ARG A 56 4.15 11.37 -9.30
N SER A 57 5.45 11.55 -9.41
CA SER A 57 6.11 12.86 -9.31
C SER A 57 7.06 13.04 -10.48
N GLU A 58 6.89 14.13 -11.23
CA GLU A 58 7.71 14.44 -12.39
C GLU A 58 8.83 15.42 -12.03
N TYR A 59 10.01 15.23 -12.63
CA TYR A 59 11.16 16.11 -12.45
C TYR A 59 11.48 16.87 -13.74
N PRO A 60 12.10 18.07 -13.67
CA PRO A 60 12.40 18.89 -14.84
C PRO A 60 13.29 18.25 -15.92
N ASN A 61 14.08 17.24 -15.55
CA ASN A 61 14.96 16.50 -16.46
C ASN A 61 14.23 15.36 -17.22
N GLY A 62 12.90 15.27 -17.11
CA GLY A 62 12.09 14.21 -17.73
C GLY A 62 12.13 12.88 -16.99
N THR A 63 12.88 12.77 -15.89
CA THR A 63 12.76 11.63 -14.98
C THR A 63 11.51 11.77 -14.12
N TYR A 64 10.99 10.66 -13.63
CA TYR A 64 9.83 10.68 -12.75
C TYR A 64 9.90 9.56 -11.71
N LEU A 65 9.33 9.81 -10.54
CA LEU A 65 9.23 8.86 -9.46
C LEU A 65 7.83 8.26 -9.43
N LEU A 66 7.74 6.93 -9.45
CA LEU A 66 6.50 6.21 -9.18
C LEU A 66 6.58 5.54 -7.82
N GLN A 67 5.48 5.58 -7.09
CA GLN A 67 5.40 5.03 -5.72
C GLN A 67 4.23 4.07 -5.59
N TRP A 68 4.50 2.90 -5.01
CA TRP A 68 3.49 1.95 -4.58
C TRP A 68 3.50 1.88 -3.07
N MET A 69 2.37 2.19 -2.47
CA MET A 69 2.17 2.29 -1.04
C MET A 69 0.98 1.40 -0.68
N TYR A 70 1.25 0.42 0.17
CA TYR A 70 0.26 -0.42 0.81
C TYR A 70 0.27 -0.12 2.30
N SER A 71 -0.91 0.04 2.89
CA SER A 71 -1.04 0.09 4.34
C SER A 71 -2.31 -0.61 4.78
N TYR A 72 -2.25 -1.23 5.96
CA TYR A 72 -3.40 -1.82 6.59
C TYR A 72 -3.38 -1.56 8.11
N GLY A 73 -4.59 -1.43 8.67
CA GLY A 73 -4.82 -1.30 10.09
C GLY A 73 -5.93 -2.24 10.54
N THR A 74 -5.68 -2.95 11.63
CA THR A 74 -6.65 -3.79 12.35
C THR A 74 -6.69 -3.35 13.81
N PRO A 75 -7.71 -3.75 14.60
CA PRO A 75 -7.78 -3.39 16.02
C PRO A 75 -6.58 -3.82 16.88
N VAL A 76 -5.80 -4.82 16.43
CA VAL A 76 -4.70 -5.42 17.21
C VAL A 76 -3.33 -5.28 16.54
N SER A 77 -3.28 -4.84 15.28
CA SER A 77 -2.03 -4.75 14.52
C SER A 77 -2.16 -3.79 13.34
N GLY A 78 -1.04 -3.37 12.79
CA GLY A 78 -0.99 -2.65 11.52
C GLY A 78 0.34 -2.89 10.83
N GLY A 79 0.38 -2.52 9.57
CA GLY A 79 1.58 -2.65 8.76
C GLY A 79 1.45 -1.91 7.45
N GLY A 80 2.52 -1.95 6.69
CA GLY A 80 2.57 -1.29 5.41
C GLY A 80 3.81 -1.66 4.62
N ARG A 81 3.78 -1.29 3.36
CA ARG A 81 4.85 -1.51 2.41
C ARG A 81 4.89 -0.33 1.46
N HIS A 82 6.09 0.17 1.21
CA HIS A 82 6.30 1.24 0.25
C HIS A 82 7.51 0.93 -0.58
N ILE A 83 7.39 1.15 -1.88
CA ILE A 83 8.51 1.22 -2.80
C ILE A 83 8.38 2.47 -3.66
N ALA A 84 9.51 3.13 -3.89
CA ALA A 84 9.62 4.25 -4.83
C ALA A 84 10.68 3.91 -5.87
N ILE A 85 10.33 4.07 -7.14
CA ILE A 85 11.16 3.70 -8.28
C ILE A 85 11.31 4.91 -9.17
N LEU A 86 12.56 5.27 -9.47
CA LEU A 86 12.90 6.35 -10.38
C LEU A 86 12.96 5.79 -11.80
N PHE A 87 12.24 6.44 -12.70
CA PHE A 87 12.21 6.16 -14.13
C PHE A 87 12.87 7.29 -14.91
N GLY A 88 13.53 6.91 -16.00
CA GLY A 88 14.07 7.84 -16.99
C GLY A 88 13.01 8.33 -17.98
N PRO A 89 13.35 9.32 -18.82
CA PRO A 89 12.45 9.86 -19.84
C PRO A 89 11.98 8.81 -20.87
N GLU A 90 12.74 7.73 -21.05
CA GLU A 90 12.37 6.59 -21.91
C GLU A 90 11.40 5.59 -21.24
N ARG A 91 10.80 5.97 -20.11
CA ARG A 91 9.93 5.11 -19.30
C ARG A 91 10.61 3.83 -18.81
N ARG A 92 11.92 3.90 -18.55
CA ARG A 92 12.74 2.79 -18.06
C ARG A 92 13.22 3.01 -16.64
N VAL A 93 13.26 1.94 -15.84
CA VAL A 93 13.77 1.95 -14.47
C VAL A 93 15.22 2.42 -14.47
N ILE A 94 15.53 3.45 -13.68
CA ILE A 94 16.90 3.83 -13.34
C ILE A 94 17.31 3.08 -12.07
N LYS A 95 16.53 3.20 -11.00
CA LYS A 95 16.79 2.55 -9.72
C LYS A 95 15.56 2.57 -8.80
N ILE A 96 15.55 1.66 -7.83
CA ILE A 96 14.72 1.78 -6.63
C ILE A 96 15.37 2.83 -5.73
N THR A 97 14.64 3.87 -5.36
CA THR A 97 15.16 4.97 -4.51
C THR A 97 14.83 4.78 -3.05
N HIS A 98 13.74 4.09 -2.76
CA HIS A 98 13.26 3.86 -1.42
C HIS A 98 12.46 2.56 -1.35
N GLN A 99 12.64 1.83 -0.25
CA GLN A 99 11.80 0.70 0.09
C GLN A 99 11.68 0.58 1.61
N PHE A 100 10.47 0.31 2.10
CA PHE A 100 10.26 -0.11 3.49
C PHE A 100 9.11 -1.10 3.61
N LYS A 101 9.19 -1.90 4.68
CA LYS A 101 8.16 -2.86 5.10
C LYS A 101 7.99 -2.74 6.62
N THR A 102 6.76 -2.65 7.10
CA THR A 102 6.42 -2.60 8.52
C THR A 102 5.26 -3.54 8.82
N GLY A 103 5.22 -4.06 10.05
CA GLY A 103 4.22 -5.05 10.46
C GLY A 103 4.52 -6.46 9.93
N PRO A 104 3.73 -7.47 10.36
CA PRO A 104 3.84 -8.81 9.82
C PRO A 104 3.54 -8.83 8.31
N GLU A 105 4.10 -9.81 7.60
CA GLU A 105 3.79 -9.97 6.18
C GLU A 105 2.29 -10.21 6.01
N PRO A 106 1.58 -9.42 5.20
CA PRO A 106 0.15 -9.59 5.08
C PRO A 106 -0.10 -10.93 4.38
N LEU A 107 -1.04 -11.71 4.91
CA LEU A 107 -1.43 -12.99 4.33
C LEU A 107 -1.97 -12.73 2.91
N ILE A 108 -1.14 -13.03 1.90
CA ILE A 108 -1.55 -13.04 0.51
C ILE A 108 -2.55 -14.20 0.38
N LYS A 109 -3.85 -13.90 0.31
CA LYS A 109 -4.88 -14.89 0.01
C LYS A 109 -5.03 -15.07 -1.49
#